data_AF-A0A353G939-F1
#
_entry.id   AF-A0A353G939-F1
#
_cell.length_a   1.000
_cell.length_b   1.000
_cell.length_c   1.000
_cell.angle_alpha   90.00
_cell.angle_beta   90.00
_cell.angle_gamma   90.00
#
_symmetry.space_group_name_H-M   'P 1'
#
loop_
_entity.id
_entity.type
_entity.pdbx_description
1 polymer ?
#
loop_
_entity_poly.entity_id
_entity_poly.type
_entity_poly.pdbx_seq_one_letter_code
_entity_poly.pdbx_strand_id
1 'polypeptide(L)' 'FAMQAIDQIINSAAKTLYMSGGQMGAPIVFRGPNGAAARVGAQHSQDYA' A
#
# COMPACT_ATOMS: atom_id res chain seq x y z
N PHE A 1 -1.92 -9.57 0.27
CA PHE A 1 -0.44 -9.49 0.33
C PHE A 1 0.09 -8.12 0.75
N ALA A 2 -0.46 -7.00 0.24
CA ALA A 2 0.01 -5.65 0.58
C ALA A 2 0.16 -5.36 2.09
N MET A 3 -0.66 -6.01 2.94
CA MET A 3 -0.55 -5.92 4.41
C MET A 3 0.84 -6.25 4.98
N GLN A 4 1.63 -7.09 4.32
CA GLN A 4 3.01 -7.38 4.77
C GLN A 4 3.94 -6.17 4.63
N ALA A 5 3.65 -5.27 3.69
CA ALA A 5 4.45 -4.07 3.41
C ALA A 5 3.80 -2.78 3.91
N ILE A 6 2.73 -2.86 4.72
CA ILE A 6 1.92 -1.69 5.09
C ILE A 6 2.72 -0.61 5.83
N ASP A 7 3.73 -0.99 6.61
CA ASP A 7 4.62 -0.07 7.30
C ASP A 7 5.43 0.78 6.31
N GLN A 8 6.02 0.16 5.29
CA GLN A 8 6.77 0.89 4.25
C GLN A 8 5.85 1.78 3.40
N ILE A 9 4.62 1.35 3.15
CA ILE A 9 3.65 2.15 2.38
C ILE A 9 3.21 3.38 3.18
N ILE A 10 2.84 3.20 4.46
CA ILE A 10 2.24 4.27 5.26
C ILE A 10 3.28 5.11 5.99
N ASN A 11 4.17 4.48 6.75
CA ASN A 11 5.10 5.21 7.62
C ASN A 11 6.31 5.72 6.87
N SER A 12 6.81 4.97 5.88
CA SER A 12 7.87 5.45 5.00
C SER A 12 7.29 6.30 3.85
N ALA A 13 6.68 5.70 2.84
CA ALA A 13 6.36 6.43 1.60
C ALA A 13 5.35 7.58 1.80
N ALA A 14 4.18 7.32 2.38
CA ALA A 14 3.11 8.32 2.46
C ALA A 14 3.45 9.55 3.33
N LYS A 15 4.23 9.37 4.40
CA LYS A 15 4.53 10.45 5.34
C LYS A 15 5.84 11.19 5.07
N THR A 16 6.72 10.68 4.21
CA THR A 16 8.07 11.24 4.00
C THR A 16 8.05 12.72 3.66
N LEU A 17 7.17 13.17 2.75
CA LEU A 17 7.13 14.58 2.33
C LEU A 17 6.79 15.52 3.49
N TYR A 18 5.81 15.14 4.32
CA TYR A 18 5.43 15.92 5.48
C TYR A 18 6.53 15.92 6.55
N MET A 19 7.04 14.74 6.92
CA MET A 19 8.03 14.60 7.99
C MET A 19 9.40 15.20 7.64
N SER A 20 9.75 15.24 6.35
CA SER A 20 10.97 15.89 5.86
C SER A 20 10.84 17.41 5.69
N GLY A 21 9.69 18.01 6.04
CA GLY A 21 9.46 19.43 5.81
C GLY A 21 9.51 19.81 4.32
N GLY A 22 9.11 18.88 3.44
CA GLY A 22 9.14 19.07 1.99
C GLY A 22 10.47 18.77 1.31
N GLN A 23 11.50 18.37 2.04
CA GLN A 23 12.86 18.15 1.49
C GLN A 23 13.00 16.82 0.73
N MET A 24 12.17 15.82 1.05
CA MET A 24 12.23 14.50 0.43
C MET A 24 10.83 14.04 0.05
N GLY A 25 10.61 13.74 -1.23
CA GLY A 25 9.39 13.08 -1.71
C GLY A 25 9.57 11.57 -1.89
N ALA A 26 8.47 10.84 -1.98
CA ALA A 26 8.45 9.42 -2.34
C ALA A 26 7.59 9.20 -3.61
N PRO A 27 8.10 9.52 -4.82
CA PRO A 27 7.34 9.40 -6.05
C PRO A 27 7.23 7.92 -6.47
N ILE A 28 6.20 7.21 -5.98
CA ILE A 28 5.96 5.79 -6.25
C ILE A 28 4.46 5.50 -6.43
N VAL A 29 4.14 4.50 -7.25
CA VAL A 29 2.77 3.98 -7.45
C VAL A 29 2.73 2.50 -7.10
N PHE A 30 1.92 2.14 -6.10
CA PHE A 30 1.64 0.74 -5.76
C PHE A 30 0.40 0.26 -6.52
N ARG A 31 0.53 -0.83 -7.29
CA ARG A 31 -0.54 -1.36 -8.15
C ARG A 31 -0.67 -2.87 -8.02
N GLY A 32 -1.91 -3.36 -8.11
CA GLY A 32 -2.24 -4.78 -8.08
C GLY A 32 -3.75 -5.01 -8.09
N PRO A 33 -4.21 -6.24 -8.28
CA PRO A 33 -5.62 -6.58 -8.12
C PRO A 33 -6.05 -6.43 -6.66
N ASN A 34 -7.29 -5.98 -6.46
CA ASN A 34 -7.90 -5.79 -5.15
C ASN A 34 -9.35 -6.30 -5.17
N GLY A 35 -9.84 -6.82 -4.05
CA GLY A 35 -11.15 -7.43 -3.96
C GLY A 35 -11.20 -8.90 -4.39
N ALA A 36 -12.40 -9.41 -4.64
CA ALA A 36 -12.64 -10.82 -4.89
C ALA A 36 -12.19 -11.30 -6.29
N ALA A 37 -11.73 -12.55 -6.36
CA ALA A 37 -11.52 -13.28 -7.60
C ALA A 37 -12.13 -14.70 -7.52
N ALA A 38 -12.33 -15.35 -8.66
CA ALA A 38 -13.00 -16.65 -8.68
C ALA A 38 -12.17 -17.74 -7.96
N ARG A 39 -12.78 -18.38 -6.96
CA ARG A 39 -12.25 -19.56 -6.25
C ARG A 39 -10.91 -19.35 -5.51
N VAL A 40 -10.60 -18.13 -5.06
CA VAL A 40 -9.32 -17.84 -4.37
C VAL A 40 -9.42 -17.81 -2.84
N GLY A 41 -10.62 -17.98 -2.27
CA GLY A 41 -10.82 -18.08 -0.82
C GLY A 41 -10.64 -16.77 -0.05
N ALA A 42 -10.80 -16.84 1.27
CA ALA A 42 -10.86 -15.66 2.15
C ALA A 42 -9.56 -14.85 2.19
N GLN A 43 -8.38 -15.50 2.16
CA GLN A 43 -7.08 -14.84 2.28
C GLN A 43 -6.59 -14.12 1.00
N HIS A 44 -7.31 -14.29 -0.11
CA HIS A 44 -6.99 -13.67 -1.41
C HIS A 44 -8.15 -12.83 -1.98
N SER A 45 -9.21 -12.58 -1.20
CA SER A 45 -10.42 -11.87 -1.66
C SER A 45 -10.72 -10.61 -0.83
N GLN A 46 -9.74 -10.10 -0.07
CA GLN A 46 -9.93 -8.88 0.71
C GLN A 46 -9.98 -7.65 -0.19
N ASP A 47 -10.83 -6.70 0.17
CA ASP A 47 -10.90 -5.37 -0.43
C ASP A 47 -10.18 -4.36 0.48
N TYR A 48 -9.34 -3.52 -0.13
CA TYR A 48 -8.52 -2.51 0.55
C TYR A 48 -8.58 -1.15 -0.17
N ALA A 49 -9.53 -0.98 -1.09
CA ALA A 49 -9.78 0.27 -1.78
C ALA A 49 -10.62 1.24 -0.91
#